data_AF-A0A9P4I8T3-F1
#
_entry.id   AF-A0A9P4I8T3-F1
#
_cell.length_a   1.000
_cell.length_b   1.000
_cell.length_c   1.000
_cell.angle_alpha   90.00
_cell.angle_beta   90.00
_cell.angle_gamma   90.00
#
_symmetry.space_group_name_H-M   'P 1'
#
loop_
_entity.id
_entity.type
_entity.pdbx_description
1 polymer ?
#
loop_
_entity_poly.entity_id
_entity_poly.type
_entity_poly.pdbx_seq_one_letter_code
_entity_poly.pdbx_strand_id
1 'polypeptide(L)'
;MRSFINTVAVALAASSLAAAAPAQKIVQLPGNFPNLADKASTASTEAGAFGQLSNIGGKPPKFSDDTITSIELVSLNEIIETFFFKNFLLQLDNSTFLSTLHELDVSKEQLQAGIESILNVEKLHAINAETALTNAANNKPPIVPCEFIFPVDDVKSAVVLANRFTDVVDGVLNDVVAKAIAAGDAGFVPGIVSASQDEAEQNGGFRTWLHERAQSQPFLTLGSRVFGYSLLQDFIKPGTCGANKDKINLQVLQPLIADDPSAEDQDITFEFHVQDTRLDNFNGPSGAQSFISKPKTTQCGNLFINYINGLSIISEPVKSCNFGAGDKPSTATAFFPQKENDIFGSVIAVLTAGTNFTSVDEVIAATEFGFAALEVQEKPLF
;
A
#
# COMPACT_ATOMS: atom_id res chain seq x y z
N MET A 1 -32.98 -66.48 7.98
CA MET A 1 -33.32 -65.38 7.05
C MET A 1 -32.56 -64.15 7.48
N ARG A 2 -31.63 -63.69 6.63
CA ARG A 2 -30.83 -62.47 6.81
C ARG A 2 -31.68 -61.29 6.32
N SER A 3 -31.74 -60.19 7.07
CA SER A 3 -32.26 -58.92 6.57
C SER A 3 -31.23 -57.83 6.81
N PHE A 4 -30.74 -57.29 5.71
CA PHE A 4 -29.86 -56.13 5.60
C PHE A 4 -30.73 -54.87 5.62
N ILE A 5 -30.39 -53.86 6.44
CA ILE A 5 -30.71 -52.46 6.11
C ILE A 5 -29.50 -51.59 6.45
N ASN A 6 -29.10 -50.85 5.42
CA ASN A 6 -27.88 -50.06 5.27
C ASN A 6 -27.89 -48.76 6.07
N THR A 7 -26.73 -48.42 6.60
CA THR A 7 -26.32 -47.09 7.06
C THR A 7 -26.25 -46.13 5.86
N VAL A 8 -27.04 -45.06 5.86
CA VAL A 8 -26.90 -43.94 4.92
C VAL A 8 -25.97 -42.92 5.55
N ALA A 9 -24.75 -42.82 5.04
CA ALA A 9 -23.84 -41.72 5.33
C ALA A 9 -24.21 -40.53 4.44
N VAL A 10 -24.61 -39.42 5.06
CA VAL A 10 -24.78 -38.12 4.38
C VAL A 10 -23.41 -37.48 4.25
N ALA A 11 -22.85 -37.48 3.05
CA ALA A 11 -21.67 -36.70 2.72
C ALA A 11 -22.09 -35.25 2.40
N LEU A 12 -21.78 -34.31 3.28
CA LEU A 12 -21.76 -32.88 2.91
C LEU A 12 -20.51 -32.64 2.06
N ALA A 13 -20.69 -32.54 0.75
CA ALA A 13 -19.67 -32.00 -0.14
C ALA A 13 -19.66 -30.47 0.02
N ALA A 14 -18.65 -29.95 0.72
CA ALA A 14 -18.30 -28.53 0.69
C ALA A 14 -17.71 -28.24 -0.70
N SER A 15 -18.51 -27.62 -1.57
CA SER A 15 -18.05 -27.04 -2.81
C SER A 15 -17.31 -25.73 -2.50
N SER A 16 -15.98 -25.80 -2.39
CA SER A 16 -15.10 -24.65 -2.46
C SER A 16 -15.18 -24.07 -3.88
N LEU A 17 -16.02 -23.05 -4.07
CA LEU A 17 -15.93 -22.17 -5.23
C LEU A 17 -14.61 -21.41 -5.09
N ALA A 18 -13.58 -21.87 -5.78
CA ALA A 18 -12.51 -20.97 -6.19
C ALA A 18 -13.16 -19.94 -7.12
N ALA A 19 -13.53 -18.79 -6.58
CA ALA A 19 -13.90 -17.65 -7.38
C ALA A 19 -12.64 -17.25 -8.15
N ALA A 20 -12.57 -17.64 -9.42
CA ALA A 20 -11.76 -16.89 -10.35
C ALA A 20 -12.28 -15.45 -10.28
N ALA A 21 -11.44 -14.52 -9.81
CA ALA A 21 -11.78 -13.11 -9.79
C ALA A 21 -12.37 -12.74 -11.17
N PRO A 22 -13.52 -12.05 -11.23
CA PRO A 22 -14.06 -11.59 -12.49
C PRO A 22 -12.94 -10.86 -13.23
N ALA A 23 -12.80 -11.12 -14.54
CA ALA A 23 -11.77 -10.50 -15.36
C ALA A 23 -11.81 -8.99 -15.13
N GLN A 24 -10.82 -8.47 -14.37
CA GLN A 24 -10.74 -7.06 -14.00
C GLN A 24 -10.79 -6.24 -15.29
N LYS A 25 -11.67 -5.25 -15.34
CA LYS A 25 -11.71 -4.32 -16.46
C LYS A 25 -10.45 -3.45 -16.37
N ILE A 26 -9.37 -3.92 -16.99
CA ILE A 26 -8.11 -3.16 -17.09
C ILE A 26 -8.41 -1.89 -17.88
N VAL A 27 -8.51 -0.77 -17.19
CA VAL A 27 -8.57 0.54 -17.86
C VAL A 27 -7.13 0.98 -18.09
N GLN A 28 -6.62 0.66 -19.28
CA GLN A 28 -5.39 1.25 -19.77
C GLN A 28 -5.68 2.72 -20.09
N LEU A 29 -4.97 3.65 -19.46
CA LEU A 29 -4.93 5.02 -19.95
C LEU A 29 -3.93 5.08 -21.10
N PRO A 30 -4.37 5.30 -22.37
CA PRO A 30 -3.43 5.65 -23.42
C PRO A 30 -2.94 7.08 -23.15
N GLY A 31 -1.64 7.25 -22.94
CA GLY A 31 -1.05 8.58 -22.92
C GLY A 31 0.29 8.65 -22.23
N ASN A 32 1.23 9.32 -22.89
CA ASN A 32 2.40 9.87 -22.22
C ASN A 32 1.91 10.74 -21.07
N PHE A 33 2.44 10.54 -19.87
CA PHE A 33 2.26 11.49 -18.78
C PHE A 33 2.63 12.89 -19.29
N PRO A 34 1.80 13.92 -19.05
CA PRO A 34 2.09 15.26 -19.53
C PRO A 34 3.48 15.65 -19.04
N ASN A 35 4.22 16.40 -19.87
CA ASN A 35 5.46 16.99 -19.42
C ASN A 35 5.13 17.98 -18.30
N LEU A 36 5.29 17.52 -17.07
CA LEU A 36 5.01 18.26 -15.84
C LEU A 36 5.82 19.58 -15.75
N ALA A 37 6.90 19.72 -16.52
CA ALA A 37 7.68 20.95 -16.60
C ALA A 37 7.07 22.04 -17.52
N ASP A 38 5.96 21.78 -18.21
CA ASP A 38 5.29 22.81 -19.03
C ASP A 38 4.50 23.78 -18.14
N LYS A 39 4.99 25.02 -18.02
CA LYS A 39 4.36 26.09 -17.23
C LYS A 39 2.90 26.37 -17.59
N ALA A 40 2.49 26.16 -18.85
CA ALA A 40 1.09 26.34 -19.23
C ALA A 40 0.19 25.26 -18.60
N SER A 41 0.70 24.04 -18.48
CA SER A 41 0.04 22.94 -17.79
C SER A 41 0.07 23.09 -16.26
N THR A 42 1.12 23.74 -15.73
CA THR A 42 1.25 24.02 -14.29
C THR A 42 0.20 25.02 -13.81
N ALA A 43 -0.06 26.12 -14.53
CA ALA A 43 -0.98 27.16 -14.06
C ALA A 43 -2.43 26.68 -13.89
N SER A 44 -2.92 25.83 -14.80
CA SER A 44 -4.25 25.21 -14.64
C SER A 44 -4.28 24.19 -13.49
N THR A 45 -3.17 23.49 -13.27
CA THR A 45 -3.04 22.52 -12.18
C THR A 45 -3.04 23.24 -10.83
N GLU A 46 -2.26 24.30 -10.69
CA GLU A 46 -2.25 25.19 -9.51
C GLU A 46 -3.64 25.74 -9.21
N ALA A 47 -4.35 26.26 -10.22
CA ALA A 47 -5.71 26.73 -10.05
C ALA A 47 -6.68 25.62 -9.58
N GLY A 48 -6.56 24.41 -10.13
CA GLY A 48 -7.39 23.27 -9.75
C GLY A 48 -7.02 22.64 -8.40
N ALA A 49 -5.79 22.85 -7.92
CA ALA A 49 -5.33 22.45 -6.58
C ALA A 49 -5.59 23.54 -5.52
N PHE A 50 -6.15 24.69 -5.91
CA PHE A 50 -6.34 25.86 -5.04
C PHE A 50 -5.04 26.35 -4.36
N GLY A 51 -3.90 26.13 -5.00
CA GLY A 51 -2.57 26.37 -4.44
C GLY A 51 -1.51 26.61 -5.52
N GLN A 52 -0.27 26.90 -5.12
CA GLN A 52 0.86 27.12 -6.03
C GLN A 52 1.99 26.17 -5.69
N LEU A 53 2.83 25.85 -6.67
CA LEU A 53 4.09 25.16 -6.39
C LEU A 53 4.93 25.95 -5.40
N SER A 54 5.60 25.23 -4.51
CA SER A 54 6.50 25.83 -3.54
C SER A 54 7.56 26.68 -4.25
N ASN A 55 7.71 27.92 -3.78
CA ASN A 55 8.75 28.84 -4.20
C ASN A 55 9.93 28.87 -3.20
N ILE A 56 9.96 27.97 -2.22
CA ILE A 56 11.03 27.86 -1.21
C ILE A 56 12.27 27.30 -1.92
N GLY A 57 12.97 28.20 -2.61
CA GLY A 57 14.11 27.93 -3.47
C GLY A 57 15.42 28.34 -2.80
N GLY A 58 15.96 27.47 -1.95
CA GLY A 58 17.40 27.35 -1.81
C GLY A 58 17.80 26.06 -2.51
N LYS A 59 18.77 26.09 -3.44
CA LYS A 59 19.32 24.84 -3.99
C LYS A 59 19.91 24.06 -2.79
N PRO A 60 19.33 22.93 -2.38
CA PRO A 60 19.94 22.10 -1.35
C PRO A 60 21.36 21.77 -1.83
N PRO A 61 22.38 21.82 -0.97
CA PRO A 61 23.76 21.57 -1.35
C PRO A 61 23.99 20.08 -1.65
N LYS A 62 23.33 19.55 -2.69
CA LYS A 62 23.22 18.14 -3.05
C LYS A 62 22.58 17.28 -1.96
N PHE A 63 21.62 16.44 -2.36
CA PHE A 63 21.10 15.41 -1.48
C PHE A 63 22.07 14.23 -1.36
N SER A 64 22.06 13.58 -0.20
CA SER A 64 22.69 12.26 -0.01
C SER A 64 22.02 11.21 -0.90
N ASP A 65 22.73 10.11 -1.21
CA ASP A 65 22.16 9.01 -2.00
C ASP A 65 20.92 8.40 -1.33
N ASP A 66 20.87 8.36 0.00
CA ASP A 66 19.71 7.84 0.74
C ASP A 66 18.48 8.74 0.58
N THR A 67 18.65 10.06 0.67
CA THR A 67 17.58 11.02 0.37
C THR A 67 17.16 10.95 -1.10
N ILE A 68 18.09 10.72 -2.03
CA ILE A 68 17.76 10.53 -3.45
C ILE A 68 16.84 9.31 -3.62
N THR A 69 17.14 8.18 -2.99
CA THR A 69 16.25 7.00 -3.02
C THR A 69 14.86 7.31 -2.47
N SER A 70 14.77 8.14 -1.42
CA SER A 70 13.46 8.62 -0.93
C SER A 70 12.72 9.46 -1.95
N ILE A 71 13.40 10.40 -2.63
CA ILE A 71 12.78 11.25 -3.64
C ILE A 71 12.32 10.43 -4.84
N GLU A 72 13.10 9.43 -5.27
CA GLU A 72 12.73 8.52 -6.36
C GLU A 72 11.47 7.70 -6.01
N LEU A 73 11.36 7.23 -4.75
CA LEU A 73 10.15 6.56 -4.26
C LEU A 73 8.94 7.50 -4.25
N VAL A 74 9.07 8.68 -3.65
CA VAL A 74 8.00 9.68 -3.59
C VAL A 74 7.55 10.02 -5.01
N SER A 75 8.47 10.33 -5.92
CA SER A 75 8.13 10.57 -7.34
C SER A 75 7.31 9.43 -7.96
N LEU A 76 7.71 8.17 -7.76
CA LEU A 76 6.94 7.03 -8.27
C LEU A 76 5.53 6.97 -7.67
N ASN A 77 5.40 7.25 -6.37
CA ASN A 77 4.11 7.32 -5.67
C ASN A 77 3.20 8.37 -6.32
N GLU A 78 3.67 9.63 -6.41
CA GLU A 78 2.88 10.74 -6.96
C GLU A 78 2.44 10.49 -8.41
N ILE A 79 3.28 9.82 -9.20
CA ILE A 79 2.94 9.40 -10.56
C ILE A 79 1.78 8.39 -10.51
N ILE A 80 1.91 7.33 -9.70
CA ILE A 80 0.87 6.30 -9.56
C ILE A 80 -0.46 6.91 -9.12
N GLU A 81 -0.46 7.80 -8.15
CA GLU A 81 -1.67 8.46 -7.63
C GLU A 81 -2.30 9.38 -8.68
N THR A 82 -1.49 10.17 -9.39
CA THR A 82 -1.97 10.96 -10.52
C THR A 82 -2.67 10.09 -11.57
N PHE A 83 -2.14 8.90 -11.87
CA PHE A 83 -2.78 7.96 -12.79
C PHE A 83 -4.06 7.35 -12.19
N PHE A 84 -4.03 6.99 -10.91
CA PHE A 84 -5.17 6.43 -10.19
C PHE A 84 -6.36 7.40 -10.19
N PHE A 85 -6.18 8.63 -9.68
CA PHE A 85 -7.26 9.60 -9.56
C PHE A 85 -7.78 10.09 -10.93
N LYS A 86 -6.89 10.19 -11.93
CA LYS A 86 -7.34 10.43 -13.32
C LYS A 86 -8.22 9.30 -13.84
N ASN A 87 -7.83 8.04 -13.59
CA ASN A 87 -8.64 6.90 -13.99
C ASN A 87 -9.97 6.86 -13.26
N PHE A 88 -9.97 7.18 -11.95
CA PHE A 88 -11.18 7.29 -11.14
C PHE A 88 -12.16 8.28 -11.78
N LEU A 89 -11.75 9.52 -12.06
CA LEU A 89 -12.61 10.54 -12.69
C LEU A 89 -13.22 10.05 -14.02
N LEU A 90 -12.43 9.37 -14.85
CA LEU A 90 -12.89 8.84 -16.14
C LEU A 90 -13.96 7.74 -15.99
N GLN A 91 -14.03 7.06 -14.85
CA GLN A 91 -15.07 6.07 -14.57
C GLN A 91 -16.34 6.66 -13.96
N LEU A 92 -16.35 7.92 -13.52
CA LEU A 92 -17.52 8.52 -12.85
C LEU A 92 -18.75 8.68 -13.75
N ASP A 93 -18.63 8.54 -15.07
CA ASP A 93 -19.77 8.51 -16.00
C ASP A 93 -20.27 7.10 -16.33
N ASN A 94 -19.62 6.07 -15.81
CA ASN A 94 -20.00 4.67 -16.00
C ASN A 94 -20.98 4.23 -14.90
N SER A 95 -22.22 3.91 -15.29
CA SER A 95 -23.28 3.51 -14.35
C SER A 95 -22.98 2.21 -13.59
N THR A 96 -22.18 1.31 -14.14
CA THR A 96 -21.76 0.09 -13.42
C THR A 96 -20.76 0.42 -12.32
N PHE A 97 -19.82 1.33 -12.59
CA PHE A 97 -18.85 1.78 -11.61
C PHE A 97 -19.52 2.54 -10.46
N LEU A 98 -20.55 3.34 -10.76
CA LEU A 98 -21.35 4.05 -9.75
C LEU A 98 -22.29 3.17 -8.92
N SER A 99 -22.33 1.85 -9.15
CA SER A 99 -23.31 0.97 -8.50
C SER A 99 -23.26 1.01 -6.98
N THR A 100 -22.08 1.22 -6.39
CA THR A 100 -21.85 1.31 -4.94
C THR A 100 -21.79 2.74 -4.40
N LEU A 101 -22.08 3.78 -5.21
CA LEU A 101 -22.02 5.18 -4.75
C LEU A 101 -22.96 5.45 -3.56
N HIS A 102 -24.10 4.78 -3.54
CA HIS A 102 -25.10 4.90 -2.47
C HIS A 102 -24.63 4.36 -1.12
N GLU A 103 -23.49 3.66 -1.08
CA GLU A 103 -22.84 3.17 0.15
C GLU A 103 -21.80 4.16 0.69
N LEU A 104 -21.61 5.31 0.04
CA LEU A 104 -20.70 6.37 0.45
C LEU A 104 -21.47 7.59 0.96
N ASP A 105 -20.91 8.32 1.92
CA ASP A 105 -21.44 9.58 2.44
C ASP A 105 -21.06 10.79 1.58
N VAL A 106 -21.32 10.71 0.28
CA VAL A 106 -20.93 11.75 -0.68
C VAL A 106 -21.81 11.74 -1.93
N SER A 107 -22.19 12.92 -2.43
CA SER A 107 -22.85 13.00 -3.73
C SER A 107 -21.86 12.73 -4.87
N LYS A 108 -22.35 12.34 -6.06
CA LYS A 108 -21.48 12.18 -7.24
C LYS A 108 -20.68 13.47 -7.53
N GLU A 109 -21.34 14.62 -7.42
CA GLU A 109 -20.75 15.94 -7.70
C GLU A 109 -19.68 16.30 -6.68
N GLN A 110 -19.93 16.03 -5.39
CA GLN A 110 -18.96 16.26 -4.32
C GLN A 110 -17.75 15.33 -4.47
N LEU A 111 -17.97 14.05 -4.77
CA LEU A 111 -16.91 13.08 -5.03
C LEU A 111 -16.06 13.52 -6.23
N GLN A 112 -16.71 13.87 -7.34
CA GLN A 112 -16.01 14.32 -8.54
C GLN A 112 -15.15 15.56 -8.28
N ALA A 113 -15.70 16.56 -7.58
CA ALA A 113 -14.96 17.77 -7.23
C ALA A 113 -13.78 17.48 -6.29
N GLY A 114 -13.97 16.60 -5.31
CA GLY A 114 -12.92 16.16 -4.39
C GLY A 114 -11.78 15.45 -5.13
N ILE A 115 -12.10 14.43 -5.92
CA ILE A 115 -11.09 13.68 -6.70
C ILE A 115 -10.39 14.57 -7.75
N GLU A 116 -11.09 15.55 -8.35
CA GLU A 116 -10.48 16.51 -9.27
C GLU A 116 -9.47 17.43 -8.57
N SER A 117 -9.79 17.89 -7.36
CA SER A 117 -8.86 18.66 -6.52
C SER A 117 -7.63 17.84 -6.18
N ILE A 118 -7.82 16.62 -5.68
CA ILE A 118 -6.75 15.67 -5.31
C ILE A 118 -5.83 15.40 -6.50
N LEU A 119 -6.41 15.07 -7.67
CA LEU A 119 -5.62 14.86 -8.89
C LEU A 119 -4.71 16.06 -9.24
N ASN A 120 -5.14 17.28 -8.95
CA ASN A 120 -4.31 18.45 -9.20
C ASN A 120 -3.22 18.62 -8.14
N VAL A 121 -3.50 18.31 -6.87
CA VAL A 121 -2.50 18.25 -5.80
C VAL A 121 -1.40 17.23 -6.14
N GLU A 122 -1.75 16.00 -6.52
CA GLU A 122 -0.74 14.96 -6.84
C GLU A 122 0.11 15.28 -8.06
N LYS A 123 -0.44 16.02 -9.03
CA LYS A 123 0.39 16.55 -10.13
C LYS A 123 1.43 17.55 -9.62
N LEU A 124 1.06 18.42 -8.67
CA LEU A 124 2.00 19.38 -8.07
C LEU A 124 3.05 18.67 -7.22
N HIS A 125 2.66 17.64 -6.45
CA HIS A 125 3.59 16.79 -5.71
C HIS A 125 4.57 16.08 -6.66
N ALA A 126 4.07 15.48 -7.75
CA ALA A 126 4.90 14.87 -8.78
C ALA A 126 5.86 15.88 -9.41
N ILE A 127 5.39 17.09 -9.77
CA ILE A 127 6.27 18.17 -10.28
C ILE A 127 7.37 18.48 -9.27
N ASN A 128 7.02 18.61 -7.99
CA ASN A 128 7.95 18.97 -6.94
C ASN A 128 9.02 17.88 -6.73
N ALA A 129 8.64 16.61 -6.67
CA ALA A 129 9.56 15.48 -6.55
C ALA A 129 10.50 15.38 -7.76
N GLU A 130 9.97 15.51 -8.98
CA GLU A 130 10.77 15.49 -10.21
C GLU A 130 11.72 16.69 -10.32
N THR A 131 11.28 17.85 -9.86
CA THR A 131 12.12 19.05 -9.76
C THR A 131 13.25 18.84 -8.76
N ALA A 132 12.99 18.16 -7.64
CA ALA A 132 14.02 17.79 -6.67
C ALA A 132 15.05 16.82 -7.28
N LEU A 133 14.62 15.82 -8.05
CA LEU A 133 15.52 14.90 -8.76
C LEU A 133 16.42 15.63 -9.76
N THR A 134 15.82 16.48 -10.59
CA THR A 134 16.53 17.14 -11.69
C THR A 134 17.43 18.28 -11.23
N ASN A 135 17.04 19.06 -10.22
CA ASN A 135 17.78 20.27 -9.81
C ASN A 135 18.69 20.09 -8.59
N ALA A 136 18.37 19.14 -7.69
CA ALA A 136 19.04 18.98 -6.40
C ALA A 136 19.69 17.59 -6.20
N ALA A 137 19.16 16.55 -6.83
CA ALA A 137 19.71 15.19 -6.77
C ALA A 137 20.73 14.91 -7.89
N ASN A 138 21.81 15.69 -8.02
CA ASN A 138 22.90 15.41 -8.97
C ASN A 138 22.49 15.29 -10.46
N ASN A 139 21.42 15.95 -10.88
CA ASN A 139 20.83 15.81 -12.23
C ASN A 139 20.40 14.37 -12.56
N LYS A 140 19.84 13.65 -11.57
CA LYS A 140 19.24 12.34 -11.80
C LYS A 140 18.10 12.48 -12.82
N PRO A 141 17.98 11.54 -13.77
CA PRO A 141 16.89 11.57 -14.72
C PRO A 141 15.56 11.37 -14.00
N PRO A 142 14.48 11.95 -14.51
CA PRO A 142 13.14 11.78 -13.94
C PRO A 142 12.71 10.31 -13.90
N ILE A 143 11.75 9.98 -13.04
CA ILE A 143 11.07 8.69 -13.11
C ILE A 143 10.17 8.70 -14.36
N VAL A 144 10.30 7.67 -15.18
CA VAL A 144 9.46 7.50 -16.37
C VAL A 144 8.20 6.73 -15.93
N PRO A 145 7.00 7.09 -16.39
CA PRO A 145 5.79 6.32 -16.05
C PRO A 145 5.86 4.87 -16.54
N CYS A 146 5.26 3.95 -15.78
CA CYS A 146 4.95 2.59 -16.21
C CYS A 146 3.50 2.52 -16.73
N GLU A 147 3.05 1.35 -17.19
CA GLU A 147 1.61 1.08 -17.24
C GLU A 147 1.16 0.61 -15.87
N PHE A 148 0.04 1.15 -15.39
CA PHE A 148 -0.50 0.83 -14.06
C PHE A 148 -1.82 0.06 -14.16
N ILE A 149 -2.08 -0.79 -13.17
CA ILE A 149 -3.30 -1.59 -13.01
C ILE A 149 -3.80 -1.36 -11.59
N PHE A 150 -5.09 -1.06 -11.45
CA PHE A 150 -5.74 -0.86 -10.16
C PHE A 150 -6.85 -1.90 -9.98
N PRO A 151 -6.88 -2.65 -8.88
CA PRO A 151 -7.82 -3.75 -8.67
C PRO A 151 -9.19 -3.24 -8.17
N VAL A 152 -9.83 -2.33 -8.91
CA VAL A 152 -11.12 -1.71 -8.53
C VAL A 152 -12.13 -1.82 -9.67
N ASP A 153 -13.37 -2.13 -9.34
CA ASP A 153 -14.47 -2.32 -10.30
C ASP A 153 -15.71 -1.48 -9.99
N ASP A 154 -15.79 -0.91 -8.79
CA ASP A 154 -16.83 0.03 -8.37
C ASP A 154 -16.27 1.21 -7.56
N VAL A 155 -17.08 2.25 -7.40
CA VAL A 155 -16.68 3.51 -6.77
C VAL A 155 -16.28 3.36 -5.30
N LYS A 156 -16.97 2.50 -4.54
CA LYS A 156 -16.61 2.22 -3.14
C LYS A 156 -15.25 1.53 -3.07
N SER A 157 -15.01 0.51 -3.88
CA SER A 157 -13.70 -0.16 -3.94
C SER A 157 -12.58 0.79 -4.32
N ALA A 158 -12.85 1.80 -5.17
CA ALA A 158 -11.90 2.86 -5.49
C ALA A 158 -11.62 3.80 -4.31
N VAL A 159 -12.64 4.22 -3.56
CA VAL A 159 -12.43 5.03 -2.34
C VAL A 159 -11.69 4.23 -1.26
N VAL A 160 -12.00 2.93 -1.10
CA VAL A 160 -11.27 2.05 -0.17
C VAL A 160 -9.81 1.91 -0.57
N LEU A 161 -9.53 1.71 -1.87
CA LEU A 161 -8.14 1.63 -2.34
C LEU A 161 -7.40 2.95 -2.14
N ALA A 162 -8.06 4.09 -2.43
CA ALA A 162 -7.52 5.43 -2.18
C ALA A 162 -7.12 5.58 -0.71
N ASN A 163 -8.05 5.29 0.20
CA ASN A 163 -7.80 5.34 1.63
C ASN A 163 -6.58 4.49 2.03
N ARG A 164 -6.56 3.23 1.58
CA ARG A 164 -5.53 2.24 1.90
C ARG A 164 -4.12 2.68 1.50
N PHE A 165 -3.93 3.08 0.24
CA PHE A 165 -2.57 3.44 -0.20
C PHE A 165 -2.14 4.77 0.40
N THR A 166 -3.05 5.75 0.56
CA THR A 166 -2.74 7.03 1.22
C THR A 166 -2.31 6.81 2.67
N ASP A 167 -2.97 5.92 3.43
CA ASP A 167 -2.54 5.56 4.80
C ASP A 167 -1.11 4.99 4.84
N VAL A 168 -0.75 4.14 3.87
CA VAL A 168 0.61 3.58 3.78
C VAL A 168 1.63 4.66 3.39
N VAL A 169 1.27 5.53 2.44
CA VAL A 169 2.11 6.63 1.97
C VAL A 169 2.38 7.63 3.09
N ASP A 170 1.37 8.02 3.88
CA ASP A 170 1.58 8.94 5.01
C ASP A 170 2.58 8.36 6.03
N GLY A 171 2.47 7.06 6.33
CA GLY A 171 3.47 6.34 7.13
C GLY A 171 4.87 6.35 6.49
N VAL A 172 4.97 6.24 5.16
CA VAL A 172 6.24 6.29 4.41
C VAL A 172 6.85 7.69 4.46
N LEU A 173 6.07 8.75 4.33
CA LEU A 173 6.58 10.13 4.33
C LEU A 173 7.22 10.48 5.69
N ASN A 174 6.68 9.96 6.80
CA ASN A 174 7.32 10.04 8.12
C ASN A 174 8.71 9.37 8.15
N ASP A 175 8.86 8.19 7.55
CA ASP A 175 10.16 7.51 7.41
C ASP A 175 11.11 8.33 6.51
N VAL A 176 10.62 8.90 5.41
CA VAL A 176 11.40 9.78 4.53
C VAL A 176 11.94 10.99 5.30
N VAL A 177 11.12 11.64 6.13
CA VAL A 177 11.56 12.76 6.98
C VAL A 177 12.69 12.33 7.92
N ALA A 178 12.49 11.22 8.65
CA ALA A 178 13.48 10.71 9.60
C ALA A 178 14.83 10.43 8.93
N LYS A 179 14.79 9.78 7.76
CA LYS A 179 16.00 9.44 7.00
C LYS A 179 16.68 10.66 6.38
N ALA A 180 15.92 11.63 5.87
CA ALA A 180 16.48 12.89 5.37
C ALA A 180 17.20 13.67 6.47
N ILE A 181 16.63 13.73 7.68
CA ILE A 181 17.28 14.35 8.85
C ILE A 181 18.57 13.60 9.20
N ALA A 182 18.52 12.28 9.29
CA ALA A 182 19.68 11.45 9.61
C ALA A 182 20.81 11.60 8.57
N ALA A 183 20.47 11.83 7.31
CA ALA A 183 21.40 12.05 6.22
C ALA A 183 21.95 13.49 6.13
N GLY A 184 21.48 14.41 6.98
CA GLY A 184 21.87 15.82 6.96
C GLY A 184 21.15 16.69 5.93
N ASP A 185 20.09 16.17 5.32
CA ASP A 185 19.29 16.81 4.26
C ASP A 185 18.04 17.51 4.80
N ALA A 186 18.14 18.11 6.00
CA ALA A 186 17.00 18.71 6.71
C ALA A 186 16.25 19.82 5.90
N GLY A 187 16.89 20.41 4.89
CA GLY A 187 16.24 21.35 3.97
C GLY A 187 15.13 20.72 3.10
N PHE A 188 15.09 19.40 2.98
CA PHE A 188 14.03 18.66 2.27
C PHE A 188 12.75 18.51 3.11
N VAL A 189 12.90 18.53 4.45
CA VAL A 189 11.83 18.20 5.41
C VAL A 189 10.58 19.05 5.25
N PRO A 190 10.64 20.39 5.08
CA PRO A 190 9.42 21.19 4.97
C PRO A 190 8.52 20.79 3.80
N GLY A 191 9.09 20.38 2.67
CA GLY A 191 8.32 19.94 1.50
C GLY A 191 7.61 18.61 1.75
N ILE A 192 8.31 17.64 2.33
CA ILE A 192 7.74 16.33 2.64
C ILE A 192 6.69 16.39 3.75
N VAL A 193 6.94 17.20 4.79
CA VAL A 193 5.95 17.37 5.86
C VAL A 193 4.68 18.04 5.33
N SER A 194 4.80 19.00 4.40
CA SER A 194 3.63 19.59 3.75
C SER A 194 2.84 18.56 2.94
N ALA A 195 3.53 17.74 2.14
CA ALA A 195 2.87 16.68 1.37
C ALA A 195 2.16 15.67 2.28
N SER A 196 2.81 15.21 3.37
CA SER A 196 2.20 14.32 4.37
C SER A 196 0.96 14.93 5.03
N GLN A 197 0.94 16.24 5.27
CA GLN A 197 -0.25 16.92 5.79
C GLN A 197 -1.40 16.89 4.76
N ASP A 198 -1.10 17.12 3.49
CA ASP A 198 -2.10 17.01 2.41
C ASP A 198 -2.61 15.57 2.29
N GLU A 199 -1.73 14.55 2.34
CA GLU A 199 -2.14 13.13 2.36
C GLU A 199 -3.09 12.82 3.53
N ALA A 200 -2.79 13.35 4.72
CA ALA A 200 -3.64 13.15 5.90
C ALA A 200 -5.02 13.83 5.74
N GLU A 201 -5.10 15.01 5.10
CA GLU A 201 -6.37 15.66 4.78
C GLU A 201 -7.20 14.81 3.78
N GLN A 202 -6.55 14.25 2.77
CA GLN A 202 -7.19 13.37 1.79
C GLN A 202 -7.70 12.08 2.42
N ASN A 203 -6.86 11.43 3.23
CA ASN A 203 -7.23 10.25 4.00
C ASN A 203 -8.47 10.53 4.84
N GLY A 204 -8.48 11.61 5.62
CA GLY A 204 -9.65 12.00 6.41
C GLY A 204 -10.91 12.22 5.57
N GLY A 205 -10.76 12.74 4.35
CA GLY A 205 -11.83 12.85 3.36
C GLY A 205 -12.38 11.49 2.91
N PHE A 206 -11.50 10.57 2.50
CA PHE A 206 -11.89 9.21 2.08
C PHE A 206 -12.59 8.46 3.22
N ARG A 207 -12.03 8.51 4.43
CA ARG A 207 -12.63 7.92 5.63
C ARG A 207 -14.03 8.46 5.90
N THR A 208 -14.21 9.77 5.78
CA THR A 208 -15.53 10.40 5.96
C THR A 208 -16.53 9.87 4.92
N TRP A 209 -16.13 9.77 3.64
CA TRP A 209 -16.98 9.19 2.60
C TRP A 209 -17.30 7.71 2.85
N LEU A 210 -16.44 6.98 3.56
CA LEU A 210 -16.63 5.57 3.95
C LEU A 210 -17.46 5.40 5.24
N HIS A 211 -18.03 6.47 5.80
CA HIS A 211 -18.72 6.47 7.11
C HIS A 211 -17.80 6.15 8.31
N GLU A 212 -16.50 6.40 8.17
CA GLU A 212 -15.51 6.23 9.23
C GLU A 212 -15.14 7.57 9.87
N ARG A 213 -14.45 7.54 11.02
CA ARG A 213 -13.88 8.76 11.59
C ARG A 213 -12.78 9.29 10.67
N ALA A 214 -12.78 10.60 10.40
CA ALA A 214 -11.71 11.25 9.64
C ALA A 214 -10.32 11.00 10.26
N GLN A 215 -10.23 10.88 11.59
CA GLN A 215 -9.04 10.44 12.27
C GLN A 215 -9.23 9.00 12.75
N SER A 216 -8.47 8.07 12.19
CA SER A 216 -8.48 6.65 12.60
C SER A 216 -7.95 6.44 14.01
N GLN A 217 -6.82 7.10 14.34
CA GLN A 217 -6.10 6.94 15.60
C GLN A 217 -5.38 8.22 16.05
N PRO A 218 -5.01 8.34 17.35
CA PRO A 218 -4.23 9.48 17.86
C PRO A 218 -2.87 9.66 17.18
N PHE A 219 -2.27 8.57 16.73
CA PHE A 219 -1.05 8.54 15.93
C PHE A 219 -1.28 7.58 14.78
N LEU A 220 -0.99 8.02 13.55
CA LEU A 220 -1.14 7.18 12.36
C LEU A 220 -0.06 6.11 12.30
N THR A 221 -0.33 5.06 11.54
CA THR A 221 0.49 3.86 11.48
C THR A 221 1.86 4.14 10.88
N LEU A 222 2.91 3.72 11.58
CA LEU A 222 4.28 3.83 11.09
C LEU A 222 4.45 3.06 9.77
N GLY A 223 5.06 3.71 8.79
CA GLY A 223 5.44 3.09 7.53
C GLY A 223 6.95 2.94 7.38
N SER A 224 7.35 2.52 6.19
CA SER A 224 8.73 2.50 5.73
C SER A 224 8.75 2.61 4.23
N ARG A 225 9.79 3.25 3.67
CA ARG A 225 10.04 3.26 2.23
C ARG A 225 9.98 1.86 1.60
N VAL A 226 10.35 0.81 2.34
CA VAL A 226 10.26 -0.58 1.88
C VAL A 226 8.81 -1.02 1.70
N PHE A 227 7.93 -0.74 2.66
CA PHE A 227 6.51 -1.09 2.56
C PHE A 227 5.83 -0.32 1.42
N GLY A 228 6.08 1.00 1.34
CA GLY A 228 5.57 1.83 0.25
C GLY A 228 6.03 1.31 -1.10
N TYR A 229 7.34 1.12 -1.30
CA TYR A 229 7.87 0.63 -2.56
C TYR A 229 7.32 -0.74 -2.96
N SER A 230 7.16 -1.63 -1.98
CA SER A 230 6.60 -2.96 -2.18
C SER A 230 5.11 -2.91 -2.57
N LEU A 231 4.31 -2.07 -1.90
CA LEU A 231 2.90 -1.84 -2.25
C LEU A 231 2.74 -1.31 -3.67
N LEU A 232 3.56 -0.32 -4.05
CA LEU A 232 3.49 0.29 -5.39
C LEU A 232 3.80 -0.72 -6.51
N GLN A 233 4.53 -1.81 -6.23
CA GLN A 233 4.76 -2.86 -7.22
C GLN A 233 3.46 -3.56 -7.64
N ASP A 234 2.46 -3.65 -6.75
CA ASP A 234 1.19 -4.31 -7.06
C ASP A 234 0.35 -3.52 -8.07
N PHE A 235 0.61 -2.21 -8.20
CA PHE A 235 -0.04 -1.37 -9.21
C PHE A 235 0.70 -1.31 -10.54
N ILE A 236 1.92 -1.84 -10.62
CA ILE A 236 2.72 -1.81 -11.83
C ILE A 236 2.39 -3.02 -12.69
N LYS A 237 2.02 -2.79 -13.95
CA LYS A 237 1.88 -3.87 -14.92
C LYS A 237 3.26 -4.47 -15.24
N PRO A 238 3.46 -5.79 -15.04
CA PRO A 238 4.74 -6.43 -15.29
C PRO A 238 5.29 -6.15 -16.70
N GLY A 239 6.58 -5.81 -16.79
CA GLY A 239 7.31 -5.60 -18.04
C GLY A 239 7.14 -4.23 -18.70
N THR A 240 6.39 -3.29 -18.10
CA THR A 240 6.07 -1.99 -18.73
C THR A 240 6.93 -0.82 -18.26
N CYS A 241 7.65 -0.97 -17.14
CA CYS A 241 8.46 0.10 -16.54
C CYS A 241 9.76 0.46 -17.27
N GLY A 242 10.09 -0.20 -18.39
CA GLY A 242 11.29 0.12 -19.16
C GLY A 242 12.56 0.24 -18.30
N ALA A 243 13.18 1.42 -18.33
CA ALA A 243 14.41 1.74 -17.59
C ALA A 243 14.22 2.09 -16.10
N ASN A 244 12.99 2.12 -15.57
CA ASN A 244 12.75 2.45 -14.16
C ASN A 244 12.86 1.28 -13.19
N LYS A 245 12.71 0.04 -13.69
CA LYS A 245 12.67 -1.17 -12.86
C LYS A 245 13.90 -1.35 -11.96
N ASP A 246 15.03 -0.73 -12.32
CA ASP A 246 16.31 -0.83 -11.60
C ASP A 246 16.73 0.53 -10.99
N LYS A 247 15.87 1.56 -11.00
CA LYS A 247 16.24 2.91 -10.52
C LYS A 247 16.17 3.04 -9.01
N ILE A 248 15.11 2.53 -8.40
CA ILE A 248 14.85 2.72 -6.96
C ILE A 248 15.53 1.60 -6.20
N ASN A 249 16.59 1.93 -5.48
CA ASN A 249 17.36 0.96 -4.69
C ASN A 249 16.68 0.65 -3.35
N LEU A 250 15.50 0.03 -3.41
CA LEU A 250 14.74 -0.47 -2.27
C LEU A 250 14.40 -1.93 -2.49
N GLN A 251 14.39 -2.70 -1.42
CA GLN A 251 13.92 -4.09 -1.49
C GLN A 251 12.40 -4.12 -1.72
N VAL A 252 11.95 -5.14 -2.45
CA VAL A 252 10.53 -5.45 -2.65
C VAL A 252 10.19 -6.68 -1.80
N LEU A 253 9.29 -6.50 -0.84
CA LEU A 253 8.71 -7.59 -0.06
C LEU A 253 7.57 -8.23 -0.86
N GLN A 254 7.31 -9.51 -0.61
CA GLN A 254 6.11 -10.15 -1.19
C GLN A 254 4.84 -9.64 -0.50
N PRO A 255 3.70 -9.64 -1.19
CA PRO A 255 2.42 -9.40 -0.54
C PRO A 255 2.05 -10.61 0.33
N LEU A 256 1.52 -10.31 1.51
CA LEU A 256 0.64 -11.20 2.25
C LEU A 256 -0.79 -10.80 1.91
N ILE A 257 -1.63 -11.78 1.60
CA ILE A 257 -3.03 -11.56 1.26
C ILE A 257 -3.87 -11.98 2.45
N ALA A 258 -4.70 -11.07 2.95
CA ALA A 258 -5.68 -11.37 3.99
C ALA A 258 -6.89 -10.44 3.80
N ASP A 259 -8.04 -10.87 4.30
CA ASP A 259 -9.20 -10.00 4.42
C ASP A 259 -8.94 -8.94 5.52
N ASP A 260 -9.54 -7.77 5.35
CA ASP A 260 -9.54 -6.74 6.38
C ASP A 260 -10.21 -7.27 7.66
N PRO A 261 -9.55 -7.15 8.83
CA PRO A 261 -10.11 -7.64 10.08
C PRO A 261 -11.28 -6.77 10.56
N SER A 262 -12.27 -7.42 11.18
CA SER A 262 -13.30 -6.73 11.97
C SER A 262 -12.72 -6.11 13.26
N ALA A 263 -13.45 -5.15 13.85
CA ALA A 263 -13.14 -4.54 15.14
C ALA A 263 -13.41 -5.49 16.33
N GLU A 264 -12.78 -6.66 16.32
CA GLU A 264 -12.82 -7.66 17.38
C GLU A 264 -11.59 -8.59 17.33
N ASP A 265 -11.33 -9.23 18.47
CA ASP A 265 -10.33 -10.30 18.57
C ASP A 265 -10.71 -11.48 17.68
N GLN A 266 -9.80 -11.87 16.78
CA GLN A 266 -10.03 -12.95 15.83
C GLN A 266 -8.73 -13.59 15.36
N ASP A 267 -8.83 -14.72 14.66
CA ASP A 267 -7.69 -15.30 13.96
C ASP A 267 -7.71 -14.87 12.49
N ILE A 268 -6.63 -14.25 12.02
CA ILE A 268 -6.46 -13.87 10.62
C ILE A 268 -5.58 -14.89 9.93
N THR A 269 -5.99 -15.34 8.74
CA THR A 269 -5.18 -16.19 7.88
C THR A 269 -4.61 -15.37 6.74
N PHE A 270 -3.28 -15.38 6.64
CA PHE A 270 -2.52 -14.72 5.60
C PHE A 270 -2.11 -15.76 4.55
N GLU A 271 -2.35 -15.47 3.28
CA GLU A 271 -1.85 -16.23 2.15
C GLU A 271 -0.61 -15.58 1.54
N PHE A 272 0.35 -16.40 1.12
CA PHE A 272 1.58 -15.93 0.49
C PHE A 272 2.20 -16.97 -0.43
N HIS A 273 2.97 -16.54 -1.42
CA HIS A 273 3.64 -17.43 -2.36
C HIS A 273 5.13 -17.53 -2.04
N VAL A 274 5.61 -18.77 -1.87
CA VAL A 274 7.00 -19.08 -1.51
C VAL A 274 7.92 -19.16 -2.74
N GLN A 275 7.33 -19.25 -3.94
CA GLN A 275 8.04 -19.40 -5.23
C GLN A 275 7.82 -18.21 -6.18
N ASP A 276 7.36 -17.06 -5.68
CA ASP A 276 7.19 -15.92 -6.58
C ASP A 276 8.56 -15.48 -7.13
N THR A 277 8.71 -15.49 -8.46
CA THR A 277 9.91 -15.08 -9.21
C THR A 277 10.36 -13.64 -8.93
N ARG A 278 9.58 -12.86 -8.17
CA ARG A 278 10.05 -11.62 -7.54
C ARG A 278 11.22 -11.83 -6.55
N LEU A 279 11.53 -13.08 -6.18
CA LEU A 279 12.70 -13.48 -5.39
C LEU A 279 14.04 -13.34 -6.13
N ASP A 280 14.05 -13.20 -7.46
CA ASP A 280 15.28 -13.10 -8.24
C ASP A 280 16.06 -11.80 -7.92
N ASN A 281 15.36 -10.78 -7.42
CA ASN A 281 15.90 -9.48 -6.98
C ASN A 281 15.87 -9.31 -5.45
N PHE A 282 15.51 -10.35 -4.69
CA PHE A 282 15.48 -10.28 -3.23
C PHE A 282 16.90 -10.43 -2.67
N ASN A 283 17.53 -9.29 -2.34
CA ASN A 283 18.76 -9.24 -1.55
C ASN A 283 18.49 -9.33 -0.03
N GLY A 284 17.28 -9.68 0.39
CA GLY A 284 17.00 -9.99 1.78
C GLY A 284 17.71 -11.29 2.20
N PRO A 285 17.88 -11.53 3.51
CA PRO A 285 18.51 -12.75 3.99
C PRO A 285 17.82 -13.96 3.37
N SER A 286 18.58 -15.03 3.13
CA SER A 286 18.22 -16.33 2.53
C SER A 286 17.08 -17.12 3.24
N GLY A 287 16.19 -16.41 3.94
CA GLY A 287 15.12 -16.85 4.82
C GLY A 287 14.14 -17.80 4.17
N ALA A 288 13.44 -17.39 3.11
CA ALA A 288 12.47 -18.24 2.41
C ALA A 288 13.05 -19.61 1.98
N GLN A 289 14.26 -19.64 1.41
CA GLN A 289 14.95 -20.89 1.03
C GLN A 289 15.39 -21.71 2.26
N SER A 290 15.79 -21.06 3.35
CA SER A 290 16.14 -21.72 4.61
C SER A 290 14.91 -22.33 5.34
N PHE A 291 13.70 -21.83 5.09
CA PHE A 291 12.46 -22.38 5.64
C PHE A 291 11.91 -23.55 4.82
N ILE A 292 11.99 -23.50 3.49
CA ILE A 292 11.59 -24.61 2.59
C ILE A 292 12.38 -25.90 2.89
N SER A 293 13.64 -25.76 3.35
CA SER A 293 14.53 -26.88 3.64
C SER A 293 14.36 -27.50 5.04
N LYS A 294 13.55 -26.90 5.93
CA LYS A 294 13.29 -27.42 7.29
C LYS A 294 12.14 -28.45 7.32
N PRO A 295 12.14 -29.42 8.25
CA PRO A 295 11.03 -30.38 8.40
C PRO A 295 9.69 -29.69 8.73
N LYS A 296 8.62 -30.09 8.02
CA LYS A 296 7.26 -29.50 8.11
C LYS A 296 6.68 -29.39 9.52
N THR A 297 7.07 -30.26 10.45
CA THR A 297 6.56 -30.30 11.83
C THR A 297 7.16 -29.26 12.76
N THR A 298 8.15 -28.47 12.31
CA THR A 298 8.85 -27.43 13.10
C THR A 298 8.79 -26.03 12.47
N GLN A 299 8.12 -25.85 11.32
CA GLN A 299 8.25 -24.64 10.52
C GLN A 299 7.50 -23.41 11.08
N CYS A 300 6.36 -23.57 11.78
CA CYS A 300 5.61 -22.42 12.30
C CYS A 300 6.14 -21.90 13.65
N GLY A 301 6.85 -22.73 14.42
CA GLY A 301 7.11 -22.46 15.85
C GLY A 301 8.01 -21.26 16.15
N ASN A 302 8.63 -20.66 15.12
CA ASN A 302 9.47 -19.46 15.23
C ASN A 302 8.96 -18.31 14.35
N LEU A 303 7.75 -18.41 13.79
CA LEU A 303 7.15 -17.39 12.95
C LEU A 303 6.16 -16.56 13.74
N PHE A 304 6.14 -15.26 13.41
CA PHE A 304 5.26 -14.29 14.05
C PHE A 304 4.63 -13.39 12.99
N ILE A 305 3.39 -13.00 13.21
CA ILE A 305 2.82 -11.83 12.55
C ILE A 305 3.09 -10.63 13.45
N ASN A 306 3.76 -9.63 12.91
CA ASN A 306 4.00 -8.36 13.57
C ASN A 306 3.04 -7.34 13.00
N TYR A 307 2.08 -6.92 13.83
CA TYR A 307 1.14 -5.86 13.51
C TYR A 307 1.72 -4.52 13.91
N ILE A 308 1.90 -3.64 12.94
CA ILE A 308 2.27 -2.24 13.15
C ILE A 308 0.97 -1.45 13.04
N ASN A 309 0.63 -0.74 14.12
CA ASN A 309 -0.56 0.10 14.19
C ASN A 309 -0.28 1.30 15.09
N GLY A 310 -0.55 2.50 14.58
CA GLY A 310 -0.05 3.73 15.15
C GLY A 310 1.49 3.68 15.32
N LEU A 311 1.96 4.02 16.51
CA LEU A 311 3.38 3.95 16.90
C LEU A 311 3.75 2.65 17.64
N SER A 312 2.93 1.60 17.54
CA SER A 312 3.11 0.34 18.26
C SER A 312 3.43 -0.81 17.33
N ILE A 313 4.22 -1.77 17.81
CA ILE A 313 4.51 -3.04 17.14
C ILE A 313 4.08 -4.18 18.07
N ILE A 314 3.16 -5.00 17.61
CA ILE A 314 2.56 -6.10 18.38
C ILE A 314 2.93 -7.41 17.69
N SER A 315 3.62 -8.29 18.40
CA SER A 315 4.09 -9.58 17.86
C SER A 315 3.19 -10.72 18.32
N GLU A 316 2.55 -11.40 17.39
CA GLU A 316 1.67 -12.54 17.65
C GLU A 316 2.24 -13.83 17.03
N PRO A 317 2.37 -14.92 17.81
CA PRO A 317 2.90 -16.18 17.29
C PRO A 317 1.96 -16.76 16.23
N VAL A 318 2.54 -17.26 15.14
CA VAL A 318 1.79 -18.01 14.14
C VAL A 318 1.30 -19.33 14.76
N LYS A 319 -0.02 -19.43 14.94
CA LYS A 319 -0.70 -20.59 15.53
C LYS A 319 -0.66 -21.81 14.62
N SER A 320 -0.82 -21.58 13.32
CA SER A 320 -0.79 -22.63 12.31
C SER A 320 -0.27 -22.09 10.99
N CYS A 321 0.42 -22.93 10.23
CA CYS A 321 0.87 -22.58 8.90
C CYS A 321 0.84 -23.81 7.99
N ASN A 322 0.56 -23.58 6.71
CA ASN A 322 0.57 -24.62 5.69
C ASN A 322 1.40 -24.14 4.50
N PHE A 323 2.53 -24.80 4.24
CA PHE A 323 3.35 -24.48 3.09
C PHE A 323 2.85 -25.21 1.85
N GLY A 324 2.39 -24.42 0.89
CA GLY A 324 2.01 -24.87 -0.44
C GLY A 324 3.18 -25.53 -1.16
N ALA A 325 2.87 -26.46 -2.07
CA ALA A 325 3.85 -27.08 -2.96
C ALA A 325 3.62 -26.61 -4.40
N GLY A 326 4.69 -26.25 -5.10
CA GLY A 326 4.62 -25.65 -6.44
C GLY A 326 3.92 -24.29 -6.38
N ASP A 327 2.94 -24.09 -7.26
CA ASP A 327 2.21 -22.82 -7.40
C ASP A 327 1.11 -22.60 -6.34
N LYS A 328 0.89 -23.57 -5.44
CA LYS A 328 -0.14 -23.42 -4.39
C LYS A 328 0.28 -22.38 -3.36
N PRO A 329 -0.63 -21.48 -2.93
CA PRO A 329 -0.31 -20.53 -1.88
C PRO A 329 0.02 -21.27 -0.57
N SER A 330 0.91 -20.67 0.20
CA SER A 330 1.15 -21.02 1.60
C SER A 330 0.27 -20.15 2.48
N THR A 331 -0.02 -20.62 3.69
CA THR A 331 -0.82 -19.87 4.65
C THR A 331 -0.15 -19.80 6.02
N ALA A 332 -0.39 -18.71 6.75
CA ALA A 332 -0.04 -18.53 8.15
C ALA A 332 -1.21 -17.88 8.88
N THR A 333 -1.62 -18.46 10.01
CA THR A 333 -2.71 -17.94 10.83
C THR A 333 -2.16 -17.47 12.16
N ALA A 334 -2.50 -16.24 12.55
CA ALA A 334 -2.12 -15.66 13.84
C ALA A 334 -3.33 -14.97 14.49
N PHE A 335 -3.25 -14.77 15.80
CA PHE A 335 -4.26 -14.01 16.53
C PHE A 335 -4.12 -12.53 16.19
N PHE A 336 -5.24 -11.84 16.04
CA PHE A 336 -5.32 -10.40 15.91
C PHE A 336 -5.90 -9.81 17.20
N PRO A 337 -5.06 -9.19 18.06
CA PRO A 337 -5.41 -8.81 19.43
C PRO A 337 -6.04 -7.42 19.46
N GLN A 338 -7.16 -7.25 18.74
CA GLN A 338 -7.82 -5.97 18.51
C GLN A 338 -8.21 -5.26 19.81
N LYS A 339 -8.85 -5.96 20.75
CA LYS A 339 -9.42 -5.36 21.98
C LYS A 339 -8.36 -5.05 23.03
N GLU A 340 -7.31 -5.87 23.11
CA GLU A 340 -6.24 -5.66 24.08
C GLU A 340 -5.39 -4.44 23.73
N ASN A 341 -5.29 -4.12 22.43
CA ASN A 341 -4.41 -3.06 21.94
C ASN A 341 -5.15 -1.90 21.25
N ASP A 342 -6.49 -1.88 21.28
CA ASP A 342 -7.34 -0.88 20.63
C ASP A 342 -6.93 -0.63 19.15
N ILE A 343 -6.74 -1.71 18.40
CA ILE A 343 -6.28 -1.64 17.01
C ILE A 343 -7.42 -1.13 16.12
N PHE A 344 -7.21 -0.01 15.44
CA PHE A 344 -8.17 0.64 14.52
C PHE A 344 -7.42 1.26 13.34
N GLY A 345 -8.12 1.48 12.23
CA GLY A 345 -7.52 2.14 11.08
C GLY A 345 -6.55 1.24 10.31
N SER A 346 -5.57 1.87 9.66
CA SER A 346 -4.50 1.19 8.94
C SER A 346 -3.64 0.32 9.83
N VAL A 347 -3.34 -0.90 9.37
CA VAL A 347 -2.45 -1.87 10.02
C VAL A 347 -1.51 -2.46 8.98
N ILE A 348 -0.21 -2.47 9.28
CA ILE A 348 0.78 -3.22 8.50
C ILE A 348 1.07 -4.53 9.21
N ALA A 349 0.73 -5.66 8.59
CA ALA A 349 1.01 -6.99 9.12
C ALA A 349 2.21 -7.60 8.41
N VAL A 350 3.24 -8.02 9.14
CA VAL A 350 4.49 -8.55 8.56
C VAL A 350 4.80 -9.94 9.10
N LEU A 351 5.09 -10.89 8.21
CA LEU A 351 5.48 -12.25 8.61
C LEU A 351 7.01 -12.33 8.78
N THR A 352 7.46 -12.52 10.02
CA THR A 352 8.88 -12.47 10.39
C THR A 352 9.34 -13.70 11.19
N ALA A 353 10.65 -13.82 11.34
CA ALA A 353 11.29 -14.71 12.32
C ALA A 353 11.79 -13.90 13.53
N GLY A 354 10.89 -13.46 14.41
CA GLY A 354 11.25 -12.77 15.64
C GLY A 354 10.10 -11.97 16.26
N THR A 355 10.37 -11.37 17.42
CA THR A 355 9.41 -10.57 18.19
C THR A 355 10.10 -9.39 18.89
N ASN A 356 9.32 -8.56 19.58
CA ASN A 356 9.81 -7.48 20.46
C ASN A 356 10.66 -6.45 19.72
N PHE A 357 10.32 -6.19 18.45
CA PHE A 357 10.96 -5.16 17.66
C PHE A 357 10.63 -3.78 18.23
N THR A 358 11.62 -2.90 18.20
CA THR A 358 11.51 -1.52 18.69
C THR A 358 11.41 -0.51 17.55
N SER A 359 11.56 -0.97 16.30
CA SER A 359 11.44 -0.15 15.11
C SER A 359 10.94 -0.94 13.91
N VAL A 360 10.38 -0.23 12.94
CA VAL A 360 9.96 -0.81 11.65
C VAL A 360 11.16 -1.37 10.87
N ASP A 361 12.33 -0.74 10.95
CA ASP A 361 13.55 -1.22 10.30
C ASP A 361 13.98 -2.61 10.86
N GLU A 362 13.80 -2.87 12.16
CA GLU A 362 14.05 -4.19 12.76
C GLU A 362 13.02 -5.24 12.29
N VAL A 363 11.74 -4.87 12.19
CA VAL A 363 10.69 -5.74 11.62
C VAL A 363 11.06 -6.15 10.20
N ILE A 364 11.44 -5.17 9.38
CA ILE A 364 11.83 -5.37 7.99
C ILE A 364 13.05 -6.28 7.89
N ALA A 365 14.08 -6.07 8.72
CA ALA A 365 15.27 -6.91 8.73
C ALA A 365 14.98 -8.38 9.11
N ALA A 366 13.91 -8.61 9.85
CA ALA A 366 13.44 -9.93 10.26
C ALA A 366 12.35 -10.54 9.34
N THR A 367 11.92 -9.81 8.31
CA THR A 367 10.89 -10.29 7.37
C THR A 367 11.35 -11.52 6.62
N GLU A 368 10.54 -12.58 6.67
CA GLU A 368 10.84 -13.86 6.02
C GLU A 368 10.13 -14.03 4.68
N PHE A 369 8.93 -13.44 4.56
CA PHE A 369 8.09 -13.60 3.37
C PHE A 369 7.59 -12.26 2.83
N GLY A 370 6.80 -11.53 3.63
CA GLY A 370 6.05 -10.40 3.09
C GLY A 370 5.32 -9.57 4.12
N PHE A 371 4.53 -8.62 3.61
CA PHE A 371 3.61 -7.81 4.41
C PHE A 371 2.22 -7.68 3.76
N ALA A 372 1.21 -7.40 4.58
CA ALA A 372 -0.10 -6.92 4.16
C ALA A 372 -0.34 -5.50 4.69
N ALA A 373 -1.06 -4.69 3.91
CA ALA A 373 -1.67 -3.47 4.39
C ALA A 373 -3.17 -3.72 4.57
N LEU A 374 -3.68 -3.57 5.79
CA LEU A 374 -5.03 -3.92 6.23
C LEU A 374 -5.74 -2.70 6.83
N GLU A 375 -7.07 -2.69 6.84
CA GLU A 375 -7.90 -1.72 7.60
C GLU A 375 -8.69 -2.48 8.65
N VAL A 376 -8.70 -1.96 9.87
CA VAL A 376 -9.77 -2.31 10.81
C VAL A 376 -10.90 -1.30 10.62
N GLN A 377 -11.97 -1.74 9.96
CA GLN A 377 -13.15 -0.90 9.81
C GLN A 377 -13.76 -0.58 11.17
N GLU A 378 -13.98 0.70 11.41
CA GLU A 378 -14.64 1.18 12.61
C GLU A 378 -16.15 0.94 12.50
N LYS A 379 -16.83 0.80 13.63
CA LYS A 379 -18.29 0.88 13.60
C LYS A 379 -18.68 2.32 13.21
N PRO A 380 -19.68 2.50 12.31
CA PRO A 380 -20.17 3.81 11.96
C PRO A 380 -20.51 4.61 13.22
N LEU A 381 -20.15 5.89 13.24
CA LEU A 381 -20.40 6.75 14.40
C LEU A 381 -21.90 7.03 14.64
N PHE A 382 -22.79 6.68 13.70
CA PHE A 382 -24.22 6.99 13.77
C PHE A 382 -25.10 5.91 13.14
#